data_AF-X1HP21-F1
#
_entry.id   AF-X1HP21-F1
#
_cell.length_a   1.000
_cell.length_b   1.000
_cell.length_c   1.000
_cell.angle_alpha   90.00
_cell.angle_beta   90.00
_cell.angle_gamma   90.00
#
_symmetry.space_group_name_H-M   'P 1'
#
loop_
_entity.id
_entity.type
_entity.pdbx_description
1 polymer ?
#
loop_
_entity_poly.entity_id
_entity_poly.type
_entity_poly.pdbx_seq_one_letter_code
_entity_poly.pdbx_strand_id
1 'polypeptide(L)'
;VGIITIRVPAEDFGDAMESLRRLAVDVTHEDTSAKDVTEEYVDLSAKLKNLEATEEQYLRLMEKAEKVEDILNIQRELSKTRGEIEQTKGRMQYLERTSATSLIRVQLNQAELDVSFTANKKRIKEGEKVEFEGRVHGGFSPYSYEWDFGDGETSTSAYPVHAYKSVGSYTVSLKVTDDKGNTDTKTRDEYILVRPGWSAGSIASGAWSGLVTFGHVLANIFIWLGIFSPVWIVIGVIVYFAWWRRRRA
;
A
#
# COMPACT_ATOMS: atom_id res chain seq x y z
N VAL A 1 -17.59 -9.89 -12.87
CA VAL A 1 -17.44 -11.26 -12.31
C VAL A 1 -17.01 -12.18 -13.43
N GLY A 2 -15.85 -12.83 -13.30
CA GLY A 2 -15.32 -13.75 -14.29
C GLY A 2 -14.84 -15.04 -13.63
N ILE A 3 -14.84 -16.14 -14.37
CA ILE A 3 -14.24 -17.40 -13.92
C ILE A 3 -12.98 -17.61 -14.76
N ILE A 4 -11.83 -17.72 -14.09
CA ILE A 4 -10.61 -18.20 -14.73
C ILE A 4 -10.36 -19.63 -14.26
N THR A 5 -10.06 -20.51 -15.21
CA THR A 5 -9.59 -21.85 -14.92
C THR A 5 -8.11 -21.91 -15.27
N ILE A 6 -7.27 -22.17 -14.28
CA ILE A 6 -5.83 -22.26 -14.44
C ILE A 6 -5.43 -23.70 -14.14
N ARG A 7 -4.59 -24.25 -15.02
CA ARG A 7 -4.00 -25.57 -14.83
C ARG A 7 -2.60 -25.36 -14.29
N VAL A 8 -2.36 -25.78 -13.05
CA VAL A 8 -1.07 -25.56 -12.37
C VAL A 8 -0.56 -26.91 -11.85
N PRO A 9 0.73 -27.22 -12.04
CA PRO A 9 1.37 -28.30 -11.29
C PRO A 9 1.19 -28.09 -9.78
N ALA A 10 1.06 -29.17 -9.01
CA ALA A 10 0.81 -29.10 -7.58
C ALA A 10 1.97 -28.43 -6.83
N GLU A 11 3.20 -28.60 -7.32
CA GLU A 11 4.41 -27.97 -6.79
C GLU A 11 4.42 -26.43 -6.93
N ASP A 12 3.81 -25.89 -7.98
CA ASP A 12 3.76 -24.45 -8.29
C ASP A 12 2.48 -23.77 -7.78
N PHE A 13 1.61 -24.52 -7.11
CA PHE A 13 0.28 -24.07 -6.70
C PHE A 13 0.33 -22.86 -5.76
N GLY A 14 1.22 -22.89 -4.76
CA GLY A 14 1.36 -21.81 -3.77
C GLY A 14 1.73 -20.48 -4.43
N ASP A 15 2.71 -20.52 -5.32
CA ASP A 15 3.25 -19.35 -6.02
C ASP A 15 2.23 -18.75 -7.01
N ALA A 16 1.48 -19.62 -7.70
CA ALA A 16 0.39 -19.20 -8.57
C ALA A 16 -0.71 -18.48 -7.78
N MET A 17 -1.07 -19.00 -6.59
CA MET A 17 -2.08 -18.37 -5.73
C MET A 17 -1.63 -17.04 -5.14
N GLU A 18 -0.37 -16.93 -4.72
CA GLU A 18 0.19 -15.65 -4.27
C GLU A 18 0.15 -14.60 -5.39
N SER A 19 0.51 -15.00 -6.61
CA SER A 19 0.46 -14.13 -7.78
C SER A 19 -0.96 -13.67 -8.11
N LEU A 20 -1.96 -14.57 -8.04
CA LEU A 20 -3.35 -14.22 -8.29
C LEU A 20 -3.92 -13.28 -7.23
N ARG A 21 -3.58 -13.49 -5.95
CA ARG A 21 -3.98 -12.60 -4.84
C ARG A 21 -3.34 -11.21 -4.93
N ARG A 22 -2.20 -11.08 -5.61
CA ARG A 22 -1.55 -9.79 -5.88
C ARG A 22 -2.16 -9.03 -7.06
N LEU A 23 -2.81 -9.72 -7.99
CA LEU A 23 -3.62 -9.07 -9.00
C LEU A 23 -4.88 -8.53 -8.31
N ALA A 24 -5.28 -7.30 -8.60
CA ALA A 24 -6.38 -6.59 -7.93
C ALA A 24 -7.75 -7.21 -8.21
N VAL A 25 -7.95 -8.44 -7.74
CA VAL A 25 -9.11 -9.27 -8.04
C VAL A 25 -9.44 -10.12 -6.81
N ASP A 26 -10.67 -9.98 -6.32
CA ASP A 26 -11.12 -10.73 -5.16
C ASP A 26 -11.40 -12.19 -5.55
N VAL A 27 -10.66 -13.11 -4.95
CA VAL A 27 -10.90 -14.55 -5.08
C VAL A 27 -12.02 -14.95 -4.14
N THR A 28 -13.21 -15.25 -4.67
CA THR A 28 -14.39 -15.55 -3.84
C THR A 28 -14.71 -17.02 -3.70
N HIS A 29 -14.29 -17.85 -4.65
CA HIS A 29 -14.47 -19.30 -4.60
C HIS A 29 -13.26 -19.98 -5.23
N GLU A 30 -12.83 -21.07 -4.60
CA GLU A 30 -11.69 -21.88 -4.99
C GLU A 30 -12.12 -23.35 -5.01
N ASP A 31 -12.09 -23.96 -6.19
CA ASP A 31 -12.18 -25.42 -6.31
C ASP A 31 -10.83 -25.93 -6.82
N THR A 32 -10.24 -26.84 -6.04
CA THR A 32 -9.10 -27.64 -6.46
C THR A 32 -9.58 -29.05 -6.77
N SER A 33 -9.41 -29.47 -8.02
CA SER A 33 -9.69 -30.85 -8.43
C SER A 33 -8.40 -31.43 -9.01
N ALA A 34 -7.70 -32.20 -8.19
CA ALA A 34 -6.80 -33.22 -8.69
C ALA A 34 -7.66 -34.41 -9.12
N LYS A 35 -7.37 -34.97 -10.30
CA LYS A 35 -8.06 -36.21 -10.72
C LYS A 35 -7.57 -37.33 -9.80
N ASP A 36 -8.47 -37.92 -9.01
CA ASP A 36 -8.15 -39.14 -8.28
C ASP A 36 -7.92 -40.26 -9.30
N VAL A 37 -6.69 -40.76 -9.32
CA VAL A 37 -6.24 -41.83 -10.21
C VAL A 37 -5.74 -43.02 -9.40
N THR A 38 -5.97 -43.04 -8.08
CA THR A 38 -5.38 -44.02 -7.17
C THR A 38 -5.76 -45.44 -7.56
N GLU A 39 -7.04 -45.69 -7.85
CA GLU A 39 -7.54 -47.00 -8.27
C GLU A 39 -6.93 -47.44 -9.62
N GLU A 40 -6.98 -46.57 -10.63
CA GLU A 40 -6.40 -46.86 -11.96
C GLU A 40 -4.88 -47.10 -11.88
N TYR A 41 -4.17 -46.35 -11.03
CA TYR A 41 -2.73 -46.48 -10.82
C TYR A 41 -2.36 -47.80 -10.11
N VAL A 42 -3.14 -48.20 -9.09
CA VAL A 42 -2.95 -49.47 -8.38
C VAL A 42 -3.16 -50.66 -9.33
N ASP A 43 -4.21 -50.62 -10.16
CA ASP A 43 -4.48 -51.66 -11.15
C ASP A 43 -3.36 -51.76 -12.20
N LEU A 44 -2.89 -50.62 -12.71
CA LEU A 44 -1.78 -50.59 -13.67
C LEU A 44 -0.46 -51.08 -13.05
N SER A 45 -0.20 -50.75 -11.79
CA SER A 45 0.97 -51.25 -11.06
C SER A 45 0.93 -52.77 -10.90
N ALA A 46 -0.23 -53.34 -10.53
CA ALA A 46 -0.41 -54.78 -10.46
C ALA A 46 -0.25 -55.46 -11.84
N LYS A 47 -0.83 -54.86 -12.89
CA LYS A 47 -0.66 -55.34 -14.28
C LYS A 47 0.80 -55.31 -14.71
N LEU A 48 1.52 -54.22 -14.43
CA LEU A 48 2.92 -54.07 -14.80
C LEU A 48 3.78 -55.16 -14.15
N LYS A 49 3.61 -55.42 -12.86
CA LYS A 49 4.32 -56.48 -12.15
C LYS A 49 4.09 -57.86 -12.77
N ASN A 50 2.86 -58.16 -13.18
CA ASN A 50 2.53 -59.42 -13.85
C ASN A 50 3.17 -59.52 -15.25
N LEU A 51 3.21 -58.43 -15.99
CA LEU A 51 3.87 -58.39 -17.30
C LEU A 51 5.39 -58.55 -17.18
N GLU A 52 6.03 -57.87 -16.23
CA GLU A 52 7.48 -57.99 -15.97
C GLU A 52 7.86 -59.41 -15.54
N ALA A 53 7.04 -60.06 -14.69
CA ALA A 53 7.23 -61.47 -14.35
C ALA A 53 7.08 -62.40 -15.57
N THR A 54 6.16 -62.06 -16.48
CA THR A 54 5.94 -62.81 -17.73
C THR A 54 7.13 -62.63 -18.70
N GLU A 55 7.68 -61.42 -18.80
CA GLU A 55 8.90 -61.14 -19.55
C GLU A 55 10.07 -62.00 -19.06
N GLU A 56 10.29 -62.07 -17.75
CA GLU A 56 11.31 -62.93 -17.16
C GLU A 56 11.12 -64.42 -17.51
N GLN A 57 9.87 -64.90 -17.51
CA GLN A 57 9.57 -66.28 -17.89
C GLN A 57 9.94 -66.55 -19.35
N TYR A 58 9.60 -65.63 -20.27
CA TYR A 58 9.99 -65.77 -21.68
C TYR A 58 11.50 -65.73 -21.88
N LEU A 59 12.23 -64.87 -21.15
CA LEU A 59 13.69 -64.83 -21.20
C LEU A 59 14.32 -66.16 -20.74
N ARG A 60 13.79 -66.76 -19.66
CA ARG A 60 14.24 -68.08 -19.18
C ARG A 60 13.91 -69.21 -20.16
N LEU A 61 12.77 -69.13 -20.85
CA LEU A 61 12.42 -70.10 -21.89
C LEU A 61 13.34 -69.95 -23.11
N MET A 62 13.70 -68.72 -23.47
CA MET A 62 14.61 -68.43 -24.58
C MET A 62 16.02 -68.97 -24.34
N GLU A 63 16.51 -68.94 -23.10
CA GLU A 63 17.79 -69.55 -22.70
C GLU A 63 17.79 -71.09 -22.86
N LYS A 64 16.63 -71.73 -22.68
CA LYS A 64 16.48 -73.19 -22.73
C LYS A 64 16.01 -73.73 -24.09
N ALA A 65 15.67 -72.85 -25.03
CA ALA A 65 15.10 -73.24 -26.30
C ALA A 65 16.20 -73.69 -27.27
N GLU A 66 16.10 -74.93 -27.76
CA GLU A 66 17.06 -75.51 -28.71
C GLU A 66 16.58 -75.42 -30.16
N LYS A 67 15.26 -75.33 -30.38
CA LYS A 67 14.66 -75.27 -31.72
C LYS A 67 14.42 -73.83 -32.16
N VAL A 68 14.77 -73.55 -33.41
CA VAL A 68 14.60 -72.22 -34.04
C VAL A 68 13.14 -71.75 -34.00
N GLU A 69 12.18 -72.65 -34.23
CA GLU A 69 10.75 -72.31 -34.20
C GLU A 69 10.28 -71.85 -32.82
N ASP A 70 10.73 -72.54 -31.75
CA ASP A 70 10.41 -72.18 -30.38
C ASP A 70 11.02 -70.83 -30.02
N ILE A 71 12.27 -70.58 -30.45
CA ILE A 71 12.96 -69.28 -30.27
C ILE A 71 12.17 -68.15 -30.95
N LEU A 72 11.76 -68.33 -32.21
CA LEU A 72 11.02 -67.30 -32.96
C LEU A 72 9.66 -67.00 -32.33
N ASN A 73 8.96 -68.03 -31.84
CA ASN A 73 7.68 -67.87 -31.16
C ASN A 73 7.84 -67.16 -29.81
N ILE A 74 8.86 -67.52 -29.02
CA ILE A 74 9.19 -66.83 -27.76
C ILE A 74 9.57 -65.36 -28.03
N GLN A 75 10.38 -65.07 -29.06
CA GLN A 75 10.74 -63.69 -29.41
C GLN A 75 9.54 -62.84 -29.80
N ARG A 76 8.57 -63.41 -30.52
CA ARG A 76 7.33 -62.72 -30.88
C ARG A 76 6.53 -62.34 -29.64
N GLU A 77 6.30 -63.29 -28.73
CA GLU A 77 5.56 -63.02 -27.49
C GLU A 77 6.32 -62.07 -26.57
N LEU A 78 7.65 -62.23 -26.43
CA LEU A 78 8.49 -61.31 -25.66
C LEU A 78 8.41 -59.87 -26.18
N SER A 79 8.47 -59.69 -27.51
CA SER A 79 8.32 -58.37 -28.13
C SER A 79 6.95 -57.77 -27.83
N LYS A 80 5.89 -58.59 -27.84
CA LYS A 80 4.54 -58.15 -27.52
C LYS A 80 4.43 -57.73 -26.05
N THR A 81 4.91 -58.57 -25.13
CA THR A 81 4.93 -58.28 -23.69
C THR A 81 5.70 -57.01 -23.37
N ARG A 82 6.86 -56.78 -23.99
CA ARG A 82 7.62 -55.53 -23.85
C ARG A 82 6.83 -54.31 -24.33
N GLY A 83 6.13 -54.43 -25.45
CA GLY A 83 5.23 -53.37 -25.93
C GLY A 83 4.14 -53.02 -24.91
N GLU A 84 3.54 -54.04 -24.28
CA GLU A 84 2.52 -53.84 -23.24
C GLU A 84 3.10 -53.23 -21.95
N ILE A 85 4.33 -53.59 -21.57
CA ILE A 85 5.06 -52.99 -20.43
C ILE A 85 5.27 -51.49 -20.67
N GLU A 86 5.83 -51.12 -21.82
CA GLU A 86 6.09 -49.72 -22.17
C GLU A 86 4.79 -48.90 -22.22
N GLN A 87 3.72 -49.46 -22.79
CA GLN A 87 2.41 -48.81 -22.80
C GLN A 87 1.86 -48.61 -21.38
N THR A 88 2.02 -49.61 -20.50
CA THR A 88 1.55 -49.55 -19.11
C THR A 88 2.34 -48.50 -18.32
N LYS A 89 3.68 -48.47 -18.46
CA LYS A 89 4.55 -47.44 -17.86
C LYS A 89 4.19 -46.04 -18.33
N GLY A 90 3.99 -45.85 -19.64
CA GLY A 90 3.57 -44.56 -20.20
C GLY A 90 2.21 -44.10 -19.67
N ARG A 91 1.25 -45.01 -19.48
CA ARG A 91 -0.04 -44.68 -18.86
C ARG A 91 0.11 -44.29 -17.39
N MET A 92 0.92 -45.01 -16.63
CA MET A 92 1.20 -44.69 -15.23
C MET A 92 1.83 -43.30 -15.08
N GLN A 93 2.85 -42.98 -15.90
CA GLN A 93 3.46 -41.64 -15.95
C GLN A 93 2.46 -40.54 -16.29
N TYR A 94 1.54 -40.80 -17.23
CA TYR A 94 0.47 -39.85 -17.56
C TYR A 94 -0.46 -39.61 -16.36
N LEU A 95 -0.82 -40.67 -15.63
CA LEU A 95 -1.67 -40.55 -14.44
C LEU A 95 -0.96 -39.77 -13.32
N GLU A 96 0.33 -40.04 -13.05
CA GLU A 96 1.13 -39.28 -12.09
C GLU A 96 1.18 -37.79 -12.44
N ARG A 97 1.42 -37.45 -13.71
CA ARG A 97 1.43 -36.06 -14.17
C ARG A 97 0.05 -35.41 -14.04
N THR A 98 -1.01 -36.17 -14.32
CA THR A 98 -2.39 -35.65 -14.29
C THR A 98 -2.92 -35.50 -12.87
N SER A 99 -2.57 -36.41 -11.95
CA SER A 99 -2.90 -36.31 -10.52
C SER A 99 -2.10 -35.22 -9.81
N ALA A 100 -0.87 -34.97 -10.27
CA ALA A 100 -0.05 -33.83 -9.84
C ALA A 100 -0.53 -32.49 -10.44
N THR A 101 -1.54 -32.47 -11.31
CA THR A 101 -2.05 -31.23 -11.89
C THR A 101 -3.34 -30.81 -11.19
N SER A 102 -3.29 -29.69 -10.47
CA SER A 102 -4.48 -29.09 -9.86
C SER A 102 -5.16 -28.16 -10.86
N LEU A 103 -6.47 -28.36 -11.08
CA LEU A 103 -7.30 -27.32 -11.68
C LEU A 103 -7.68 -26.33 -10.60
N ILE A 104 -7.25 -25.08 -10.76
CA ILE A 104 -7.67 -23.97 -9.92
C ILE A 104 -8.79 -23.26 -10.66
N ARG A 105 -10.02 -23.35 -10.14
CA ARG A 105 -11.10 -22.45 -10.55
C ARG A 105 -11.15 -21.30 -9.58
N VAL A 106 -10.91 -20.10 -10.09
CA VAL A 106 -10.96 -18.87 -9.31
C VAL A 106 -12.14 -18.07 -9.79
N GLN A 107 -13.12 -17.88 -8.89
CA GLN A 107 -14.14 -16.87 -9.12
C GLN A 107 -13.57 -15.51 -8.74
N LEU A 108 -13.56 -14.62 -9.73
CA LEU A 108 -13.02 -13.29 -9.63
C LEU A 108 -14.15 -12.28 -9.50
N ASN A 109 -14.17 -11.58 -8.36
CA ASN A 109 -14.96 -10.38 -8.19
C ASN A 109 -14.08 -9.15 -8.45
N GLN A 110 -14.73 -8.12 -8.98
CA GLN A 110 -14.09 -6.83 -9.11
C GLN A 110 -13.90 -6.27 -7.70
N ALA A 111 -12.65 -5.98 -7.32
CA ALA A 111 -12.37 -5.24 -6.10
C ALA A 111 -13.04 -3.86 -6.24
N GLU A 112 -13.99 -3.57 -5.35
CA GLU A 112 -14.71 -2.30 -5.36
C GLU A 112 -13.70 -1.14 -5.27
N LEU A 113 -13.98 -0.08 -6.03
CA LEU A 113 -13.16 1.12 -6.00
C LEU A 113 -13.34 1.77 -4.62
N ASP A 114 -12.29 1.79 -3.80
CA ASP A 114 -12.25 2.46 -2.51
C ASP A 114 -11.32 3.67 -2.58
N VAL A 115 -11.90 4.84 -2.33
CA VAL A 115 -11.21 6.12 -2.39
C VAL A 115 -11.09 6.71 -1.00
N SER A 116 -9.88 7.10 -0.66
CA SER A 116 -9.61 7.92 0.51
C SER A 116 -8.63 9.02 0.14
N PHE A 117 -8.48 10.00 1.01
CA PHE A 117 -7.48 11.04 0.81
C PHE A 117 -6.91 11.56 2.11
N THR A 118 -5.85 12.34 2.01
CA THR A 118 -5.29 13.11 3.12
C THR A 118 -4.82 14.48 2.66
N ALA A 119 -4.68 15.40 3.61
CA ALA A 119 -4.00 16.67 3.43
C ALA A 119 -2.78 16.74 4.35
N ASN A 120 -1.73 17.44 3.92
CA ASN A 120 -0.53 17.66 4.73
C ASN A 120 -0.82 18.52 5.98
N LYS A 121 -1.80 19.42 5.89
CA LYS A 121 -2.25 20.32 6.96
C LYS A 121 -3.76 20.41 6.97
N LYS A 122 -4.34 20.50 8.16
CA LYS A 122 -5.79 20.66 8.38
C LYS A 122 -6.17 21.99 9.04
N ARG A 123 -5.18 22.71 9.56
CA ARG A 123 -5.34 24.05 10.15
C ARG A 123 -4.30 24.94 9.53
N ILE A 124 -4.74 25.94 8.78
CA ILE A 124 -3.86 26.84 8.03
C ILE A 124 -4.24 28.29 8.25
N LYS A 125 -3.35 29.20 7.86
CA LYS A 125 -3.69 30.61 7.71
C LYS A 125 -4.21 30.87 6.30
N GLU A 126 -5.02 31.90 6.17
CA GLU A 126 -5.45 32.45 4.88
C GLU A 126 -4.27 32.60 3.91
N GLY A 127 -4.44 32.12 2.68
CA GLY A 127 -3.41 32.14 1.62
C GLY A 127 -2.29 31.10 1.76
N GLU A 128 -2.27 30.28 2.82
CA GLU A 128 -1.30 29.20 2.97
C GLU A 128 -1.68 28.02 2.06
N LYS A 129 -0.66 27.39 1.45
CA LYS A 129 -0.84 26.23 0.56
C LYS A 129 -1.01 24.93 1.38
N VAL A 130 -1.98 24.12 0.97
CA VAL A 130 -2.25 22.76 1.43
C VAL A 130 -2.02 21.81 0.27
N GLU A 131 -1.33 20.71 0.54
CA GLU A 131 -1.12 19.64 -0.42
C GLU A 131 -2.05 18.51 -0.08
N PHE A 132 -2.75 17.99 -1.08
CA PHE A 132 -3.66 16.86 -0.94
C PHE A 132 -3.09 15.64 -1.69
N GLU A 133 -3.39 14.47 -1.16
CA GLU A 133 -3.02 13.19 -1.75
C GLU A 133 -4.26 12.28 -1.75
N GLY A 134 -4.66 11.85 -2.94
CA GLY A 134 -5.68 10.82 -3.13
C GLY A 134 -5.05 9.43 -3.02
N ARG A 135 -5.75 8.51 -2.37
CA ARG A 135 -5.39 7.09 -2.26
C ARG A 135 -6.53 6.26 -2.82
N VAL A 136 -6.20 5.39 -3.76
CA VAL A 136 -7.14 4.54 -4.47
C VAL A 136 -6.75 3.09 -4.22
N HIS A 137 -7.70 2.29 -3.77
CA HIS A 137 -7.59 0.84 -3.68
C HIS A 137 -8.69 0.19 -4.54
N GLY A 138 -8.40 -1.00 -5.07
CA GLY A 138 -9.32 -1.67 -6.00
C GLY A 138 -9.46 -0.93 -7.34
N GLY A 139 -10.51 -1.25 -8.09
CA GLY A 139 -10.78 -0.66 -9.42
C GLY A 139 -9.76 -1.01 -10.51
N PHE A 140 -9.97 -0.43 -11.70
CA PHE A 140 -9.10 -0.63 -12.86
C PHE A 140 -8.39 0.67 -13.28
N SER A 141 -7.05 0.67 -13.21
CA SER A 141 -6.20 1.75 -13.73
C SER A 141 -6.29 1.87 -15.27
N PRO A 142 -6.16 3.08 -15.87
CA PRO A 142 -5.87 4.37 -15.24
C PRO A 142 -7.06 5.00 -14.49
N TYR A 143 -6.75 5.87 -13.52
CA TYR A 143 -7.74 6.62 -12.73
C TYR A 143 -7.82 8.09 -13.16
N SER A 144 -9.02 8.66 -13.14
CA SER A 144 -9.25 10.10 -13.23
C SER A 144 -9.75 10.66 -11.89
N TYR A 145 -9.19 11.79 -11.47
CA TYR A 145 -9.48 12.44 -10.20
C TYR A 145 -10.32 13.70 -10.43
N GLU A 146 -11.24 13.98 -9.50
CA GLU A 146 -12.03 15.20 -9.44
C GLU A 146 -12.10 15.64 -7.97
N TRP A 147 -11.39 16.71 -7.65
CA TRP A 147 -11.36 17.32 -6.34
C TRP A 147 -12.30 18.52 -6.28
N ASP A 148 -13.04 18.63 -5.18
CA ASP A 148 -13.74 19.84 -4.76
C ASP A 148 -13.22 20.24 -3.39
N PHE A 149 -12.65 21.45 -3.29
CA PHE A 149 -12.06 21.94 -2.05
C PHE A 149 -13.08 22.60 -1.11
N GLY A 150 -14.33 22.74 -1.53
CA GLY A 150 -15.42 23.35 -0.76
C GLY A 150 -15.48 24.87 -0.82
N ASP A 151 -14.61 25.51 -1.60
CA ASP A 151 -14.56 26.96 -1.84
C ASP A 151 -14.93 27.36 -3.27
N GLY A 152 -15.38 26.38 -4.07
CA GLY A 152 -15.72 26.53 -5.49
C GLY A 152 -14.55 26.30 -6.44
N GLU A 153 -13.33 26.08 -5.95
CA GLU A 153 -12.20 25.66 -6.78
C GLU A 153 -12.09 24.12 -6.82
N THR A 154 -11.64 23.59 -7.96
CA THR A 154 -11.54 22.15 -8.22
C THR A 154 -10.19 21.78 -8.82
N SER A 155 -9.86 20.48 -8.84
CA SER A 155 -8.64 19.98 -9.48
C SER A 155 -8.80 18.57 -10.03
N THR A 156 -8.04 18.23 -11.07
CA THR A 156 -7.99 16.88 -11.66
C THR A 156 -6.66 16.15 -11.41
N SER A 157 -5.74 16.78 -10.68
CA SER A 157 -4.46 16.17 -10.31
C SER A 157 -4.65 15.11 -9.20
N ALA A 158 -3.87 14.04 -9.23
CA ALA A 158 -3.79 13.09 -8.12
C ALA A 158 -3.17 13.71 -6.84
N TYR A 159 -2.30 14.71 -7.03
CA TYR A 159 -1.58 15.45 -5.99
C TYR A 159 -1.78 16.97 -6.16
N PRO A 160 -2.97 17.53 -5.86
CA PRO A 160 -3.19 18.95 -6.05
C PRO A 160 -2.63 19.76 -4.87
N VAL A 161 -2.24 21.00 -5.17
CA VAL A 161 -1.86 22.00 -4.18
C VAL A 161 -2.88 23.13 -4.25
N HIS A 162 -3.53 23.42 -3.13
CA HIS A 162 -4.60 24.41 -3.04
C HIS A 162 -4.33 25.46 -1.97
N ALA A 163 -4.84 26.69 -2.15
CA ALA A 163 -4.71 27.76 -1.16
C ALA A 163 -6.04 28.48 -0.98
N TYR A 164 -6.55 28.46 0.25
CA TYR A 164 -7.83 29.06 0.58
C TYR A 164 -7.72 30.57 0.81
N LYS A 165 -8.58 31.33 0.11
CA LYS A 165 -8.59 32.80 0.12
C LYS A 165 -9.41 33.43 1.24
N SER A 166 -10.29 32.66 1.87
CA SER A 166 -11.20 33.16 2.90
C SER A 166 -11.08 32.33 4.17
N VAL A 167 -11.38 32.96 5.30
CA VAL A 167 -11.47 32.28 6.60
C VAL A 167 -12.75 31.44 6.64
N GLY A 168 -12.64 30.21 7.13
CA GLY A 168 -13.76 29.29 7.21
C GLY A 168 -13.35 27.85 7.46
N SER A 169 -14.36 27.00 7.63
CA SER A 169 -14.20 25.54 7.59
C SER A 169 -14.66 25.05 6.22
N TYR A 170 -13.86 24.20 5.59
CA TYR A 170 -14.09 23.73 4.23
C TYR A 170 -14.30 22.22 4.22
N THR A 171 -15.40 21.79 3.59
CA THR A 171 -15.67 20.39 3.27
C THR A 171 -14.95 20.03 1.99
N VAL A 172 -14.11 18.98 2.01
CA VAL A 172 -13.34 18.55 0.85
C VAL A 172 -13.91 17.24 0.32
N SER A 173 -14.09 17.15 -0.99
CA SER A 173 -14.52 15.93 -1.68
C SER A 173 -13.50 15.51 -2.73
N LEU A 174 -13.28 14.21 -2.82
CA LEU A 174 -12.52 13.56 -3.88
C LEU A 174 -13.40 12.50 -4.52
N LYS A 175 -13.66 12.65 -5.81
CA LYS A 175 -14.25 11.62 -6.65
C LYS A 175 -13.18 11.04 -7.57
N VAL A 176 -13.12 9.72 -7.63
CA VAL A 176 -12.25 9.00 -8.57
C VAL A 176 -13.10 8.15 -9.48
N THR A 177 -12.74 8.11 -10.76
CA THR A 177 -13.33 7.21 -11.76
C THR A 177 -12.26 6.30 -12.33
N ASP A 178 -12.57 5.02 -12.46
CA ASP A 178 -11.68 4.01 -13.04
C ASP A 178 -11.91 3.82 -14.56
N ASP A 179 -11.05 3.03 -15.23
CA ASP A 179 -11.12 2.76 -16.68
C ASP A 179 -12.43 2.07 -17.11
N LYS A 180 -13.14 1.44 -16.17
CA LYS A 180 -14.43 0.77 -16.42
C LYS A 180 -15.62 1.67 -16.10
N GLY A 181 -15.38 2.92 -15.72
CA GLY A 181 -16.41 3.90 -15.39
C GLY A 181 -17.01 3.74 -13.99
N ASN A 182 -16.41 2.92 -13.13
CA ASN A 182 -16.81 2.85 -11.72
C ASN A 182 -16.31 4.09 -11.00
N THR A 183 -17.13 4.59 -10.08
CA THR A 183 -16.81 5.81 -9.34
C THR A 183 -16.98 5.59 -7.86
N ASP A 184 -16.05 6.13 -7.08
CA ASP A 184 -16.21 6.29 -5.64
C ASP A 184 -15.88 7.72 -5.24
N THR A 185 -16.56 8.21 -4.22
CA THR A 185 -16.47 9.59 -3.75
C THR A 185 -16.29 9.62 -2.24
N LYS A 186 -15.18 10.22 -1.82
CA LYS A 186 -14.93 10.50 -0.41
C LYS A 186 -15.14 11.96 -0.11
N THR A 187 -16.03 12.25 0.83
CA THR A 187 -16.23 13.59 1.38
C THR A 187 -15.82 13.63 2.85
N ARG A 188 -15.16 14.71 3.26
CA ARG A 188 -14.84 15.00 4.66
C ARG A 188 -15.33 16.40 5.02
N ASP A 189 -16.27 16.45 5.93
CA ASP A 189 -16.84 17.69 6.43
C ASP A 189 -15.86 18.43 7.33
N GLU A 190 -15.83 19.77 7.21
CA GLU A 190 -14.98 20.66 8.00
C GLU A 190 -13.51 20.22 8.05
N TYR A 191 -13.01 19.64 6.95
CA TYR A 191 -11.73 18.96 6.90
C TYR A 191 -10.54 19.94 7.01
N ILE A 192 -10.68 21.12 6.42
CA ILE A 192 -9.69 22.20 6.50
C ILE A 192 -10.28 23.40 7.24
N LEU A 193 -9.62 23.82 8.31
CA LEU A 193 -9.92 25.07 9.01
C LEU A 193 -8.92 26.14 8.63
N VAL A 194 -9.41 27.22 8.01
CA VAL A 194 -8.64 28.40 7.67
C VAL A 194 -8.89 29.46 8.73
N ARG A 195 -7.80 29.95 9.31
CA ARG A 195 -7.80 31.07 10.27
C ARG A 195 -7.35 32.33 9.56
N PRO A 196 -7.77 33.52 10.05
CA PRO A 196 -7.32 34.77 9.49
C PRO A 196 -5.80 34.81 9.41
N GLY A 197 -5.30 35.32 8.28
CA GLY A 197 -3.92 35.73 8.15
C GLY A 197 -3.60 36.84 9.15
N TRP A 198 -2.36 37.35 9.12
CA TRP A 198 -1.97 38.48 9.96
C TRP A 198 -2.98 39.63 9.83
N SER A 199 -3.73 39.93 10.89
CA SER A 199 -4.66 41.06 10.88
C SER A 199 -3.91 42.36 11.12
N ALA A 200 -4.22 43.41 10.36
CA ALA A 200 -3.65 44.75 10.55
C ALA A 200 -3.81 45.26 12.00
N GLY A 201 -4.87 44.83 12.70
CA GLY A 201 -5.10 45.14 14.12
C GLY A 201 -4.07 44.53 15.07
N SER A 202 -3.50 43.36 14.74
CA SER A 202 -2.46 42.70 15.53
C SER A 202 -1.10 43.39 15.38
N ILE A 203 -0.80 43.92 14.19
CA ILE A 203 0.40 44.72 13.94
C ILE A 203 0.28 46.07 14.65
N ALA A 204 -0.88 46.72 14.55
CA ALA A 204 -1.13 47.99 15.23
C ALA A 204 -0.98 47.82 16.74
N SER A 205 -1.66 46.84 17.37
CA SER A 205 -1.57 46.64 18.82
C SER A 205 -0.18 46.23 19.29
N GLY A 206 0.54 45.40 18.53
CA GLY A 206 1.93 45.06 18.79
C GLY A 206 2.86 46.27 18.69
N ALA A 207 2.67 47.12 17.67
CA ALA A 207 3.43 48.36 17.49
C ALA A 207 3.15 49.40 18.60
N TRP A 208 1.88 49.57 18.99
CA TRP A 208 1.50 50.44 20.12
C TRP A 208 2.07 49.94 21.44
N SER A 209 2.03 48.62 21.71
CA SER A 209 2.64 48.02 22.90
C SER A 209 4.15 48.25 22.95
N GLY A 210 4.84 48.06 21.82
CA GLY A 210 6.27 48.36 21.68
C GLY A 210 6.60 49.84 21.89
N LEU A 211 5.76 50.74 21.37
CA LEU A 211 5.95 52.18 21.51
C LEU A 211 5.70 52.66 22.95
N VAL A 212 4.69 52.12 23.63
CA VAL A 212 4.40 52.41 25.05
C VAL A 212 5.50 51.88 25.96
N THR A 213 5.99 50.66 25.73
CA THR A 213 7.12 50.11 26.50
C THR A 213 8.40 50.91 26.30
N PHE A 214 8.72 51.31 25.05
CA PHE A 214 9.84 52.21 24.78
C PHE A 214 9.68 53.57 25.50
N GLY A 215 8.48 54.15 25.46
CA GLY A 215 8.17 55.39 26.19
C GLY A 215 8.35 55.26 27.71
N HIS A 216 7.91 54.15 28.31
CA HIS A 216 8.14 53.87 29.73
C HIS A 216 9.63 53.71 30.08
N VAL A 217 10.42 53.06 29.23
CA VAL A 217 11.87 52.93 29.45
C VAL A 217 12.54 54.31 29.42
N LEU A 218 12.20 55.16 28.46
CA LEU A 218 12.71 56.53 28.40
C LEU A 218 12.30 57.36 29.62
N ALA A 219 11.03 57.31 30.01
CA ALA A 219 10.54 58.02 31.20
C ALA A 219 11.32 57.59 32.46
N ASN A 220 11.58 56.29 32.61
CA ASN A 220 12.35 55.77 33.73
C ASN A 220 13.81 56.26 33.71
N ILE A 221 14.46 56.28 32.54
CA ILE A 221 15.81 56.85 32.38
C ILE A 221 15.83 58.34 32.76
N PHE A 222 14.84 59.14 32.34
CA PHE A 222 14.77 60.56 32.69
C PHE A 222 14.54 60.78 34.19
N ILE A 223 13.75 59.94 34.85
CA ILE A 223 13.57 59.98 36.31
C ILE A 223 14.91 59.71 37.02
N TRP A 224 15.65 58.69 36.59
CA TRP A 224 16.98 58.39 37.15
C TRP A 224 17.99 59.51 36.90
N LEU A 225 18.04 60.08 35.69
CA LEU A 225 18.92 61.21 35.38
C LEU A 225 18.54 62.49 36.14
N GLY A 226 17.26 62.72 36.43
CA GLY A 226 16.78 63.90 37.16
C GLY A 226 16.97 63.81 38.66
N ILE A 227 16.65 62.67 39.28
CA ILE A 227 16.71 62.47 40.73
C ILE A 227 18.13 62.12 41.19
N PHE A 228 18.87 61.32 40.42
CA PHE A 228 20.25 60.94 40.72
C PHE A 228 21.28 61.72 39.91
N SER A 229 20.89 62.87 39.37
CA SER A 229 21.83 63.76 38.69
C SER A 229 23.04 64.06 39.62
N PRO A 230 24.29 63.99 39.13
CA PRO A 230 25.47 64.44 39.86
C PRO A 230 25.34 65.88 40.38
N VAL A 231 24.45 66.69 39.77
CA VAL A 231 24.08 68.02 40.23
C VAL A 231 23.55 68.00 41.67
N TRP A 232 22.75 67.01 42.08
CA TRP A 232 22.27 66.89 43.45
C TRP A 232 23.37 66.53 44.45
N ILE A 233 24.39 65.78 44.01
CA ILE A 233 25.57 65.49 44.83
C ILE A 233 26.36 66.79 45.05
N VAL A 234 26.56 67.59 44.00
CA VAL A 234 27.24 68.89 44.09
C VAL A 234 26.46 69.87 44.99
N ILE A 235 25.14 69.99 44.80
CA ILE A 235 24.28 70.81 45.65
C ILE A 235 24.33 70.32 47.10
N GLY A 236 24.25 69.01 47.32
CA GLY A 236 24.35 68.39 48.65
C GLY A 236 25.68 68.70 49.34
N VAL A 237 26.81 68.61 48.62
CA VAL A 237 28.14 68.96 49.13
C VAL A 237 28.22 70.45 49.46
N ILE A 238 27.70 71.34 48.61
CA ILE A 238 27.68 72.79 48.88
C ILE A 238 26.86 73.11 50.14
N VAL A 239 25.66 72.53 50.27
CA VAL A 239 24.80 72.73 51.45
C VAL A 239 25.46 72.16 52.71
N TYR A 240 26.07 70.97 52.62
CA TYR A 240 26.82 70.36 53.72
C TYR A 240 28.00 71.23 54.16
N PHE A 241 28.78 71.76 53.20
CA PHE A 241 29.93 72.62 53.50
C PHE A 241 29.50 73.95 54.11
N ALA A 242 28.43 74.57 53.60
CA ALA A 242 27.84 75.78 54.16
C ALA A 242 27.32 75.58 55.59
N TRP A 243 26.68 74.44 55.86
CA TRP A 243 26.21 74.06 57.19
C TRP A 243 27.36 73.76 58.17
N TRP A 244 28.38 73.01 57.72
CA TRP A 244 29.57 72.70 58.52
C TRP A 244 30.33 73.97 58.93
N ARG A 245 30.42 74.96 58.03
CA ARG A 245 31.06 76.25 58.31
C ARG A 245 30.34 77.03 59.41
N ARG A 246 29.00 76.94 59.48
CA ARG A 246 28.21 77.58 60.55
C ARG A 246 28.33 76.90 61.92
N ARG A 247 28.75 75.62 61.99
CA ARG A 247 28.91 74.89 63.25
C ARG A 247 30.29 75.02 63.89
N ARG A 248 31.27 75.58 63.18
CA ARG A 248 32.64 75.80 63.69
C ARG A 248 32.95 77.27 64.04
N ALA A 249 31.98 78.15 63.87
CA ALA A 249 31.98 79.52 64.39
C ALA A 249 31.07 79.56 65.62
#